data_AF-A0A3D4W5A1-F1
#
_entry.id   AF-A0A3D4W5A1-F1
#
_cell.length_a   1.000
_cell.length_b   1.000
_cell.length_c   1.000
_cell.angle_alpha   90.00
_cell.angle_beta   90.00
_cell.angle_gamma   90.00
#
_symmetry.space_group_name_H-M   'P 1'
#
loop_
_entity.id
_entity.type
_entity.pdbx_description
1 polymer ?
#
loop_
_entity_poly.entity_id
_entity_poly.type
_entity_poly.pdbx_seq_one_letter_code
_entity_poly.pdbx_strand_id
1 'polypeptide(L)'
;MNPDIFTVNEISQYEFYHNRILTEVLNVSGKDYYRKAAITNIADSYIINGLFYDSRKLVLYSQAVMQSYVRDINLYRLYFRSPSLAKGDTVFINCIVAHLKASSGSSNEEARAVMTNSVMNWLKTNMMPGNFLIMGDFNVYTSSEQAYQNLVNPPASNQGFRFYDPVDKPGDWNNNFSFAAWHTQSVSSSGNGCQASGGMDDRFDFILASAGIMQGNKGARYIPESYKALGQDGKHFNRSINDSPQ
;
A
#
# COMPACT_ATOMS: atom_id res chain seq x y z
N MET A 1 -14.05 -1.62 11.38
CA MET A 1 -13.68 -1.98 9.99
C MET A 1 -13.55 -3.49 9.88
N ASN A 2 -14.00 -4.11 8.79
CA ASN A 2 -13.88 -5.56 8.52
C ASN A 2 -13.26 -5.75 7.12
N PRO A 3 -11.94 -5.54 6.94
CA PRO A 3 -11.31 -5.60 5.63
C PRO A 3 -11.24 -7.04 5.10
N ASP A 4 -11.34 -7.22 3.78
CA ASP A 4 -11.08 -8.53 3.15
C ASP A 4 -9.59 -8.77 2.92
N ILE A 5 -8.84 -7.68 2.68
CA ILE A 5 -7.38 -7.62 2.62
C ILE A 5 -6.94 -6.47 3.52
N PHE A 6 -6.01 -6.74 4.43
CA PHE A 6 -5.39 -5.75 5.30
C PHE A 6 -3.88 -5.84 5.16
N THR A 7 -3.27 -4.77 4.69
CA THR A 7 -1.81 -4.64 4.58
C THR A 7 -1.32 -3.61 5.57
N VAL A 8 -0.13 -3.83 6.10
CA VAL A 8 0.47 -2.96 7.10
C VAL A 8 1.95 -2.76 6.78
N ASN A 9 2.41 -1.52 6.84
CA ASN A 9 3.82 -1.19 6.90
C ASN A 9 4.25 -1.06 8.36
N GLU A 10 5.55 -1.08 8.60
CA GLU A 10 6.16 -0.85 9.91
C GLU A 10 5.79 -1.81 11.05
N ILE A 11 5.36 -3.03 10.74
CA ILE A 11 5.21 -4.06 11.78
C ILE A 11 6.58 -4.64 12.13
N SER A 12 6.82 -4.93 13.41
CA SER A 12 8.08 -5.54 13.87
C SER A 12 8.42 -6.81 13.08
N GLN A 13 9.72 -7.06 12.88
CA GLN A 13 10.23 -8.30 12.28
C GLN A 13 9.87 -9.58 13.06
N TYR A 14 9.50 -9.48 14.34
CA TYR A 14 9.16 -10.65 15.14
C TYR A 14 7.74 -11.12 14.91
N GLU A 15 7.58 -12.41 14.61
CA GLU A 15 6.29 -13.04 14.30
C GLU A 15 5.24 -12.87 15.41
N PHE A 16 5.68 -12.75 16.66
CA PHE A 16 4.80 -12.47 17.80
C PHE A 16 3.86 -11.27 17.56
N TYR A 17 4.38 -10.16 17.01
CA TYR A 17 3.57 -8.96 16.77
C TYR A 17 2.57 -9.15 15.62
N HIS A 18 2.92 -9.97 14.62
CA HIS A 18 2.03 -10.33 13.52
C HIS A 18 0.90 -11.22 14.03
N ASN A 19 1.22 -12.19 14.90
CA ASN A 19 0.23 -13.04 15.55
C ASN A 19 -0.70 -12.22 16.44
N ARG A 20 -0.19 -11.20 17.14
CA ARG A 20 -1.01 -10.32 17.97
C ARG A 20 -2.08 -9.59 17.15
N ILE A 21 -1.74 -9.02 15.99
CA ILE A 21 -2.75 -8.45 15.07
C ILE A 21 -3.75 -9.53 14.66
N LEU A 22 -3.27 -10.72 14.30
CA LEU A 22 -4.14 -11.79 13.85
C LEU A 22 -5.14 -12.22 14.94
N THR A 23 -4.69 -12.48 16.16
CA THR A 23 -5.49 -13.11 17.22
C THR A 23 -6.18 -12.13 18.16
N GLU A 24 -5.64 -10.93 18.34
CA GLU A 24 -6.20 -9.92 19.26
C GLU A 24 -6.92 -8.77 18.54
N VAL A 25 -6.83 -8.68 17.20
CA VAL A 25 -7.50 -7.62 16.43
C VAL A 25 -8.43 -8.19 15.36
N LEU A 26 -7.95 -9.11 14.52
CA LEU A 26 -8.72 -9.60 13.37
C LEU A 26 -9.63 -10.80 13.72
N ASN A 27 -9.08 -11.81 14.40
CA ASN A 27 -9.79 -13.02 14.84
C ASN A 27 -10.28 -12.88 16.29
N VAL A 28 -11.11 -11.86 16.52
CA VAL A 28 -11.77 -11.60 17.80
C VAL A 28 -13.27 -11.76 17.71
N SER A 29 -13.96 -11.81 18.85
CA SER A 29 -15.43 -11.87 18.92
C SER A 29 -16.02 -13.04 18.10
N GLY A 30 -15.40 -14.22 18.21
CA GLY A 30 -15.84 -15.45 17.53
C GLY A 30 -15.40 -15.58 16.07
N LYS A 31 -14.64 -14.62 15.52
CA LYS A 31 -14.01 -14.76 14.21
C LYS A 31 -12.74 -15.60 14.30
N ASP A 32 -12.56 -16.52 13.36
CA ASP A 32 -11.40 -17.43 13.28
C ASP A 32 -10.87 -17.60 11.85
N TYR A 33 -11.30 -16.72 10.93
CA TYR A 33 -11.16 -16.93 9.50
C TYR A 33 -10.13 -16.00 8.83
N TYR A 34 -9.56 -15.02 9.54
CA TYR A 34 -8.43 -14.27 9.01
C TYR A 34 -7.17 -15.15 9.01
N ARG A 35 -6.34 -14.97 8.00
CA ARG A 35 -5.02 -15.59 7.87
C ARG A 35 -4.00 -14.50 7.56
N LYS A 36 -2.72 -14.78 7.82
CA LYS A 36 -1.59 -13.91 7.47
C LYS A 36 -0.70 -14.57 6.42
N ALA A 37 -0.03 -13.76 5.61
CA ALA A 37 1.06 -14.21 4.75
C ALA A 37 2.30 -14.59 5.59
N ALA A 38 3.24 -15.29 4.96
CA ALA A 38 4.53 -15.57 5.61
C ALA A 38 5.37 -14.29 5.71
N ILE A 39 6.15 -14.20 6.78
CA ILE A 39 7.04 -13.06 7.04
C ILE A 39 8.27 -13.17 6.14
N THR A 40 8.69 -12.05 5.55
CA THR A 40 9.98 -11.92 4.87
C THR A 40 10.72 -10.70 5.42
N ASN A 41 12.05 -10.77 5.42
CA ASN A 41 12.89 -9.66 5.83
C ASN A 41 14.28 -9.76 5.14
N ILE A 42 14.31 -9.74 3.81
CA ILE A 42 15.57 -9.86 3.06
C ILE A 42 16.45 -8.63 3.27
N ALA A 43 15.84 -7.45 3.40
CA ALA A 43 16.52 -6.19 3.69
C ALA A 43 17.02 -6.04 5.15
N ASP A 44 16.79 -7.02 6.03
CA ASP A 44 17.21 -7.01 7.44
C ASP A 44 16.75 -5.77 8.22
N SER A 45 15.46 -5.41 8.07
CA SER A 45 14.85 -4.25 8.75
C SER A 45 14.20 -4.66 10.06
N TYR A 46 14.27 -3.80 11.08
CA TYR A 46 13.51 -3.99 12.33
C TYR A 46 11.99 -3.90 12.14
N ILE A 47 11.56 -3.23 11.07
CA ILE A 47 10.18 -2.94 10.74
C ILE A 47 9.89 -3.26 9.26
N ILE A 48 8.95 -4.16 9.03
CA ILE A 48 8.66 -4.84 7.77
C ILE A 48 7.20 -4.66 7.36
N ASN A 49 6.83 -5.22 6.21
CA ASN A 49 5.44 -5.26 5.76
C ASN A 49 4.74 -6.54 6.22
N GLY A 50 3.41 -6.49 6.30
CA GLY A 50 2.56 -7.66 6.54
C GLY A 50 1.30 -7.61 5.69
N LEU A 51 0.74 -8.80 5.40
CA LEU A 51 -0.56 -8.95 4.78
C LEU A 51 -1.41 -9.95 5.55
N PHE A 52 -2.66 -9.57 5.80
CA PHE A 52 -3.72 -10.37 6.39
C PHE A 52 -4.92 -10.40 5.44
N TYR A 53 -5.68 -11.49 5.44
CA TYR A 53 -6.82 -11.65 4.52
C TYR A 53 -7.92 -12.53 5.10
N ASP A 54 -9.17 -12.30 4.66
CA ASP A 54 -10.33 -13.15 4.99
C ASP A 54 -10.28 -14.44 4.14
N SER A 55 -9.95 -15.57 4.77
CA SER A 55 -9.76 -16.85 4.08
C SER A 55 -11.06 -17.50 3.55
N ARG A 56 -12.23 -16.97 3.95
CA ARG A 56 -13.52 -17.38 3.39
C ARG A 56 -13.70 -16.85 1.97
N LYS A 57 -13.08 -15.71 1.67
CA LYS A 57 -13.19 -15.02 0.38
C LYS A 57 -11.94 -15.14 -0.48
N LEU A 58 -10.77 -15.25 0.13
CA LEU A 58 -9.50 -15.19 -0.57
C LEU A 58 -8.59 -16.35 -0.19
N VAL A 59 -7.73 -16.74 -1.11
CA VAL A 59 -6.65 -17.69 -0.84
C VAL A 59 -5.34 -17.05 -1.30
N LEU A 60 -4.34 -17.07 -0.42
CA LEU A 60 -2.98 -16.69 -0.80
C LEU A 60 -2.41 -17.80 -1.70
N TYR A 61 -2.14 -17.46 -2.96
CA TYR A 61 -1.58 -18.36 -3.95
C TYR A 61 -0.06 -18.42 -3.88
N SER A 62 0.57 -17.25 -3.80
CA SER A 62 2.02 -17.13 -3.66
C SER A 62 2.41 -15.75 -3.14
N GLN A 63 3.66 -15.62 -2.71
CA GLN A 63 4.26 -14.35 -2.33
C GLN A 63 5.71 -14.27 -2.82
N ALA A 64 6.22 -13.06 -3.01
CA ALA A 64 7.60 -12.79 -3.41
C ALA A 64 8.10 -11.46 -2.82
N VAL A 65 9.42 -11.32 -2.69
CA VAL A 65 10.07 -10.03 -2.44
C VAL A 65 10.56 -9.50 -3.80
N MET A 66 10.03 -8.35 -4.21
CA MET A 66 10.31 -7.77 -5.53
C MET A 66 11.61 -6.97 -5.55
N GLN A 67 11.96 -6.37 -4.43
CA GLN A 67 13.23 -5.68 -4.19
C GLN A 67 13.49 -5.57 -2.68
N SER A 68 14.75 -5.37 -2.29
CA SER A 68 15.18 -5.32 -0.88
C SER A 68 16.28 -4.27 -0.65
N TYR A 69 16.33 -3.18 -1.43
CA TYR A 69 17.41 -2.20 -1.35
C TYR A 69 17.43 -1.46 -0.01
N VAL A 70 16.33 -0.78 0.34
CA VAL A 70 16.14 -0.11 1.64
C VAL A 70 15.27 -0.93 2.58
N ARG A 71 14.21 -1.53 2.03
CA ARG A 71 13.25 -2.40 2.69
C ARG A 71 12.73 -3.41 1.68
N ASP A 72 12.15 -4.49 2.14
CA ASP A 72 11.40 -5.39 1.27
C ASP A 72 10.18 -4.66 0.68
N ILE A 73 9.94 -4.81 -0.63
CA ILE A 73 8.61 -4.59 -1.23
C ILE A 73 8.04 -5.95 -1.60
N ASN A 74 6.88 -6.26 -1.05
CA ASN A 74 6.29 -7.59 -1.12
C ASN A 74 5.22 -7.65 -2.19
N LEU A 75 5.22 -8.70 -3.01
CA LEU A 75 4.08 -9.09 -3.82
C LEU A 75 3.34 -10.23 -3.11
N TYR A 76 2.04 -10.07 -2.88
CA TYR A 76 1.15 -11.12 -2.44
C TYR A 76 0.10 -11.37 -3.52
N ARG A 77 0.04 -12.60 -4.01
CA ARG A 77 -0.90 -13.01 -5.06
C ARG A 77 -2.04 -13.76 -4.40
N LEU A 78 -3.23 -13.18 -4.42
CA LEU A 78 -4.44 -13.80 -3.89
C LEU A 78 -5.39 -14.12 -5.04
N TYR A 79 -6.19 -15.18 -4.90
CA TYR A 79 -7.34 -15.40 -5.78
C TYR A 79 -8.64 -15.39 -5.00
N PHE A 80 -9.71 -14.91 -5.63
CA PHE A 80 -11.05 -14.91 -5.08
C PHE A 80 -11.62 -16.33 -5.04
N ARG A 81 -12.08 -16.76 -3.88
CA ARG A 81 -12.76 -18.03 -3.65
C ARG A 81 -14.20 -17.91 -4.16
N SER A 82 -14.45 -18.48 -5.33
CA SER A 82 -15.78 -18.60 -5.96
C SER A 82 -16.09 -20.07 -6.26
N PRO A 83 -17.38 -20.46 -6.33
CA PRO A 83 -17.77 -21.79 -6.82
C PRO A 83 -17.28 -22.06 -8.26
N SER A 84 -17.05 -21.00 -9.05
CA SER A 84 -16.54 -21.10 -10.42
C SER A 84 -15.08 -21.54 -10.52
N LEU A 85 -14.32 -21.56 -9.42
CA LEU A 85 -12.97 -22.14 -9.39
C LEU A 85 -12.95 -23.59 -9.85
N ALA A 86 -13.99 -24.38 -9.51
CA ALA A 86 -14.12 -25.77 -9.97
C ALA A 86 -14.20 -25.89 -11.50
N LYS A 87 -14.50 -24.78 -12.20
CA LYS A 87 -14.59 -24.67 -13.65
C LYS A 87 -13.36 -23.96 -14.27
N GLY A 88 -12.33 -23.69 -13.47
CA GLY A 88 -11.09 -23.04 -13.91
C GLY A 88 -11.11 -21.51 -13.96
N ASP A 89 -12.21 -20.87 -13.57
CA ASP A 89 -12.30 -19.41 -13.51
C ASP A 89 -11.63 -18.90 -12.22
N THR A 90 -10.54 -18.14 -12.38
CA THR A 90 -9.77 -17.58 -11.26
C THR A 90 -9.52 -16.10 -11.47
N VAL A 91 -10.07 -15.29 -10.56
CA VAL A 91 -9.78 -13.86 -10.49
C VAL A 91 -8.66 -13.65 -9.48
N PHE A 92 -7.49 -13.28 -9.97
CA PHE A 92 -6.37 -12.88 -9.12
C PHE A 92 -6.49 -11.40 -8.74
N ILE A 93 -6.10 -11.08 -7.51
CA ILE A 93 -5.79 -9.74 -7.04
C ILE A 93 -4.36 -9.79 -6.49
N ASN A 94 -3.49 -8.98 -7.06
CA ASN A 94 -2.08 -8.93 -6.69
C ASN A 94 -1.83 -7.66 -5.88
N CYS A 95 -1.44 -7.81 -4.62
CA CYS A 95 -1.14 -6.71 -3.71
C CYS A 95 0.36 -6.54 -3.61
N ILE A 96 0.88 -5.42 -4.11
CA ILE A 96 2.26 -4.99 -3.93
C ILE A 96 2.27 -4.04 -2.72
N VAL A 97 2.92 -4.44 -1.63
CA VAL A 97 2.99 -3.66 -0.39
C VAL A 97 4.36 -3.01 -0.31
N ALA A 98 4.38 -1.69 -0.34
CA ALA A 98 5.60 -0.91 -0.35
C ALA A 98 5.67 0.01 0.87
N HIS A 99 6.87 0.09 1.43
CA HIS A 99 7.27 1.15 2.34
C HIS A 99 8.56 1.75 1.79
N LEU A 100 8.45 2.88 1.10
CA LEU A 100 9.59 3.50 0.42
C LEU A 100 10.49 4.27 1.41
N LYS A 101 11.66 4.70 0.93
CA LYS A 101 12.61 5.46 1.75
C LYS A 101 11.98 6.75 2.30
N ALA A 102 11.92 6.84 3.63
CA ALA A 102 11.48 8.02 4.36
C ALA A 102 12.46 9.20 4.30
N SER A 103 12.00 10.37 4.77
CA SER A 103 12.70 11.67 4.77
C SER A 103 12.73 12.38 3.41
N SER A 104 12.84 13.71 3.46
CA SER A 104 13.00 14.60 2.30
C SER A 104 14.47 14.68 1.85
N GLY A 105 14.70 15.28 0.68
CA GLY A 105 16.03 15.52 0.12
C GLY A 105 16.42 14.54 -0.98
N SER A 106 17.29 15.00 -1.88
CA SER A 106 17.60 14.35 -3.16
C SER A 106 18.07 12.89 -3.04
N SER A 107 18.89 12.57 -2.04
CA SER A 107 19.35 11.18 -1.83
C SER A 107 18.22 10.23 -1.41
N ASN A 108 17.23 10.73 -0.66
CA ASN A 108 16.07 9.95 -0.27
C ASN A 108 15.10 9.79 -1.44
N GLU A 109 14.89 10.83 -2.24
CA GLU A 109 14.12 10.79 -3.49
C GLU A 109 14.71 9.80 -4.49
N GLU A 110 16.03 9.79 -4.67
CA GLU A 110 16.74 8.85 -5.53
C GLU A 110 16.58 7.40 -5.02
N ALA A 111 16.70 7.17 -3.71
CA ALA A 111 16.48 5.85 -3.13
C ALA A 111 15.03 5.36 -3.35
N ARG A 112 14.02 6.22 -3.19
CA ARG A 112 12.62 5.88 -3.53
C ARG A 112 12.49 5.53 -5.01
N ALA A 113 13.15 6.28 -5.90
CA ALA A 113 13.14 6.03 -7.34
C ALA A 113 13.76 4.67 -7.70
N VAL A 114 14.87 4.29 -7.06
CA VAL A 114 15.51 2.96 -7.22
C VAL A 114 14.57 1.85 -6.80
N MET A 115 13.89 2.01 -5.66
CA MET A 115 12.94 1.01 -5.15
C MET A 115 11.77 0.79 -6.12
N THR A 116 11.10 1.84 -6.59
CA THR A 116 9.96 1.67 -7.52
C THR A 116 10.40 1.24 -8.92
N ASN A 117 11.57 1.66 -9.40
CA ASN A 117 12.13 1.16 -10.65
C ASN A 117 12.41 -0.36 -10.57
N SER A 118 12.94 -0.84 -9.45
CA SER A 118 13.18 -2.26 -9.20
C SER A 118 11.87 -3.07 -9.21
N VAL A 119 10.81 -2.55 -8.61
CA VAL A 119 9.46 -3.13 -8.66
C VAL A 119 8.95 -3.24 -10.11
N MET A 120 9.05 -2.16 -10.89
CA MET A 120 8.58 -2.14 -12.28
C MET A 120 9.38 -3.10 -13.17
N ASN A 121 10.70 -3.20 -12.98
CA ASN A 121 11.53 -4.17 -13.70
C ASN A 121 11.21 -5.61 -13.30
N TRP A 122 10.98 -5.87 -12.00
CA TRP A 122 10.57 -7.18 -11.53
C TRP A 122 9.25 -7.62 -12.17
N LEU A 123 8.25 -6.74 -12.23
CA LEU A 123 6.96 -7.01 -12.88
C LEU A 123 7.13 -7.36 -14.35
N LYS A 124 7.90 -6.54 -15.09
CA LYS A 124 8.20 -6.76 -16.50
C LYS A 124 8.78 -8.15 -16.77
N THR A 125 9.68 -8.60 -15.90
CA THR A 125 10.39 -9.87 -16.09
C THR A 125 9.60 -11.09 -15.62
N ASN A 126 8.79 -10.96 -14.57
CA ASN A 126 8.23 -12.12 -13.85
C ASN A 126 6.71 -12.25 -13.97
N MET A 127 6.01 -11.24 -14.47
CA MET A 127 4.54 -11.19 -14.45
C MET A 127 3.97 -10.80 -15.81
N MET A 128 2.67 -11.08 -15.97
CA MET A 128 1.85 -10.51 -17.02
C MET A 128 0.94 -9.41 -16.44
N PRO A 129 0.61 -8.35 -17.19
CA PRO A 129 -0.38 -7.36 -16.79
C PRO A 129 -1.71 -7.98 -16.37
N GLY A 130 -2.33 -7.44 -15.31
CA GLY A 130 -3.53 -7.98 -14.70
C GLY A 130 -4.07 -7.07 -13.60
N ASN A 131 -4.74 -7.64 -12.61
CA ASN A 131 -5.22 -6.89 -11.44
C ASN A 131 -4.09 -6.70 -10.44
N PHE A 132 -3.49 -5.51 -10.42
CA PHE A 132 -2.45 -5.14 -9.47
C PHE A 132 -2.89 -3.91 -8.69
N LEU A 133 -2.65 -3.95 -7.39
CA LEU A 133 -2.64 -2.79 -6.53
C LEU A 133 -1.21 -2.63 -6.02
N ILE A 134 -0.70 -1.40 -6.00
CA ILE A 134 0.49 -1.05 -5.22
C ILE A 134 0.09 -0.08 -4.12
N MET A 135 0.44 -0.41 -2.88
CA MET A 135 -0.10 0.23 -1.70
C MET A 135 0.88 0.31 -0.54
N GLY A 136 0.61 1.24 0.37
CA GLY A 136 1.39 1.49 1.58
C GLY A 136 1.97 2.90 1.62
N ASP A 137 2.94 3.10 2.49
CA ASP A 137 3.64 4.36 2.69
C ASP A 137 4.71 4.59 1.61
N PHE A 138 4.47 5.55 0.73
CA PHE A 138 5.39 5.91 -0.34
C PHE A 138 6.37 7.01 0.05
N ASN A 139 6.18 7.73 1.17
CA ASN A 139 7.05 8.83 1.60
C ASN A 139 7.39 9.84 0.47
N VAL A 140 6.50 10.02 -0.50
CA VAL A 140 6.65 10.97 -1.61
C VAL A 140 5.92 12.27 -1.27
N TYR A 141 6.58 13.39 -1.52
CA TYR A 141 6.11 14.74 -1.23
C TYR A 141 5.40 15.35 -2.45
N THR A 142 5.84 14.98 -3.66
CA THR A 142 5.25 15.48 -4.90
C THR A 142 5.00 14.37 -5.90
N SER A 143 3.97 14.53 -6.73
CA SER A 143 3.70 13.64 -7.85
C SER A 143 4.78 13.70 -8.93
N SER A 144 5.62 14.74 -8.96
CA SER A 144 6.77 14.83 -9.87
C SER A 144 7.96 13.97 -9.46
N GLU A 145 8.01 13.45 -8.23
CA GLU A 145 9.10 12.56 -7.82
C GLU A 145 9.21 11.35 -8.75
N GLN A 146 10.44 11.03 -9.16
CA GLN A 146 10.70 9.92 -10.09
C GLN A 146 10.13 8.60 -9.56
N ALA A 147 10.12 8.42 -8.24
CA ALA A 147 9.52 7.25 -7.60
C ALA A 147 8.04 7.06 -7.96
N TYR A 148 7.24 8.14 -7.93
CA TYR A 148 5.84 8.14 -8.32
C TYR A 148 5.69 8.01 -9.83
N GLN A 149 6.50 8.74 -10.61
CA GLN A 149 6.49 8.69 -12.07
C GLN A 149 6.79 7.30 -12.63
N ASN A 150 7.69 6.54 -12.00
CA ASN A 150 7.95 5.14 -12.38
C ASN A 150 6.66 4.29 -12.38
N LEU A 151 5.71 4.59 -11.49
CA LEU A 151 4.47 3.85 -11.32
C LEU A 151 3.37 4.36 -12.25
N VAL A 152 3.19 5.69 -12.34
CA VAL A 152 2.05 6.28 -13.06
C VAL A 152 2.34 6.68 -14.50
N ASN A 153 3.61 6.82 -14.86
CA ASN A 153 4.08 7.17 -16.20
C ASN A 153 5.31 6.33 -16.60
N PRO A 154 5.21 4.98 -16.58
CA PRO A 154 6.33 4.13 -16.96
C PRO A 154 6.67 4.26 -18.45
N PRO A 155 7.89 3.90 -18.86
CA PRO A 155 8.26 3.86 -20.27
C PRO A 155 7.40 2.86 -21.05
N ALA A 156 7.29 3.04 -22.37
CA ALA A 156 6.47 2.21 -23.25
C ALA A 156 6.68 0.69 -23.06
N SER A 157 7.93 0.27 -22.80
CA SER A 157 8.26 -1.15 -22.57
C SER A 157 7.62 -1.77 -21.31
N ASN A 158 7.15 -0.93 -20.38
CA ASN A 158 6.49 -1.35 -19.13
C ASN A 158 5.06 -0.79 -19.01
N GLN A 159 4.48 -0.24 -20.09
CA GLN A 159 3.19 0.45 -20.06
C GLN A 159 2.03 -0.43 -19.59
N GLY A 160 2.11 -1.75 -19.82
CA GLY A 160 1.12 -2.72 -19.33
C GLY A 160 1.02 -2.78 -17.80
N PHE A 161 2.04 -2.32 -17.08
CA PHE A 161 2.07 -2.26 -15.62
C PHE A 161 1.82 -0.85 -15.06
N ARG A 162 1.39 0.10 -15.88
CA ARG A 162 1.02 1.45 -15.41
C ARG A 162 -0.04 1.37 -14.32
N PHE A 163 0.20 2.11 -13.24
CA PHE A 163 -0.73 2.34 -12.16
C PHE A 163 -1.44 3.69 -12.31
N TYR A 164 -2.62 3.77 -11.74
CA TYR A 164 -3.50 4.93 -11.73
C TYR A 164 -3.86 5.25 -10.29
N ASP A 165 -3.92 6.54 -9.97
CA ASP A 165 -4.40 7.03 -8.69
C ASP A 165 -5.94 7.09 -8.70
N PRO A 166 -6.65 6.26 -7.92
CA PRO A 166 -8.11 6.19 -7.97
C PRO A 166 -8.82 7.48 -7.54
N VAL A 167 -8.15 8.36 -6.78
CA VAL A 167 -8.69 9.68 -6.41
C VAL A 167 -8.31 10.79 -7.40
N ASP A 168 -7.39 10.52 -8.33
CA ASP A 168 -6.87 11.46 -9.32
C ASP A 168 -6.44 12.80 -8.70
N LYS A 169 -5.52 12.72 -7.72
CA LYS A 169 -4.95 13.88 -7.02
C LYS A 169 -3.43 13.93 -7.09
N PRO A 170 -2.82 13.96 -8.30
CA PRO A 170 -1.41 14.33 -8.42
C PRO A 170 -1.22 15.80 -8.01
N GLY A 171 -0.13 16.09 -7.32
CA GLY A 171 0.26 17.47 -7.02
C GLY A 171 1.48 17.56 -6.12
N ASP A 172 1.64 18.71 -5.48
CA ASP A 172 2.59 18.95 -4.39
C ASP A 172 1.81 18.80 -3.08
N TRP A 173 1.96 17.64 -2.43
CA TRP A 173 1.17 17.27 -1.27
C TRP A 173 1.73 17.89 0.01
N ASN A 174 3.03 18.17 0.05
CA ASN A 174 3.70 18.57 1.27
C ASN A 174 3.22 19.93 1.77
N ASN A 175 2.80 19.98 3.03
CA ASN A 175 2.41 21.20 3.72
C ASN A 175 1.44 22.06 2.87
N ASN A 176 0.55 21.39 2.14
CA ASN A 176 -0.34 22.03 1.19
C ASN A 176 -1.79 21.81 1.60
N PHE A 177 -2.41 22.86 2.15
CA PHE A 177 -3.79 22.80 2.63
C PHE A 177 -4.80 22.38 1.54
N SER A 178 -4.52 22.65 0.26
CA SER A 178 -5.41 22.20 -0.83
C SER A 178 -5.51 20.67 -0.94
N PHE A 179 -4.55 19.93 -0.35
CA PHE A 179 -4.54 18.48 -0.27
C PHE A 179 -4.95 17.93 1.11
N ALA A 180 -5.36 18.78 2.06
CA ALA A 180 -5.65 18.37 3.44
C ALA A 180 -6.63 17.19 3.55
N ALA A 181 -7.63 17.12 2.67
CA ALA A 181 -8.60 16.02 2.64
C ALA A 181 -7.99 14.64 2.25
N TRP A 182 -6.76 14.62 1.75
CA TRP A 182 -6.02 13.42 1.33
C TRP A 182 -4.72 13.21 2.10
N HIS A 183 -4.39 14.04 3.09
CA HIS A 183 -3.22 13.81 3.92
C HIS A 183 -3.38 12.58 4.79
N THR A 184 -2.30 11.85 5.01
CA THR A 184 -2.29 10.59 5.76
C THR A 184 -1.03 10.41 6.61
N GLN A 185 -0.18 11.43 6.73
CA GLN A 185 1.12 11.37 7.44
C GLN A 185 0.98 11.06 8.94
N SER A 186 1.23 12.02 9.83
CA SER A 186 1.10 11.79 11.25
C SER A 186 -0.24 12.25 11.79
N VAL A 187 -0.87 11.40 12.60
CA VAL A 187 -2.05 11.77 13.39
C VAL A 187 -1.71 12.69 14.57
N SER A 188 -0.42 12.98 14.80
CA SER A 188 0.08 13.77 15.91
C SER A 188 1.05 14.85 15.43
N SER A 189 0.88 16.08 15.91
CA SER A 189 1.83 17.17 15.66
C SER A 189 3.16 16.95 16.37
N SER A 190 3.14 16.28 17.54
CA SER A 190 4.33 15.91 18.31
C SER A 190 4.71 14.45 18.13
N GLY A 191 5.99 14.16 17.90
CA GLY A 191 6.53 12.80 17.85
C GLY A 191 7.00 12.33 19.22
N ASN A 192 7.03 11.02 19.42
CA ASN A 192 7.54 10.39 20.66
C ASN A 192 8.53 9.24 20.39
N GLY A 193 9.08 9.17 19.18
CA GLY A 193 10.00 8.12 18.73
C GLY A 193 9.30 6.88 18.18
N CYS A 194 8.05 6.62 18.53
CA CYS A 194 7.20 5.63 17.87
C CYS A 194 6.28 6.27 16.82
N GLN A 195 5.77 7.46 17.11
CA GLN A 195 4.94 8.25 16.20
C GLN A 195 5.80 9.30 15.51
N ALA A 196 5.63 9.45 14.20
CA ALA A 196 6.15 10.60 13.46
C ALA A 196 5.52 11.91 13.99
N SER A 197 6.24 13.02 13.90
CA SER A 197 5.70 14.37 14.13
C SER A 197 5.25 15.01 12.81
N GLY A 198 4.67 16.20 12.86
CA GLY A 198 4.31 16.99 11.65
C GLY A 198 2.81 17.22 11.51
N GLY A 199 2.00 16.27 11.97
CA GLY A 199 0.55 16.31 11.84
C GLY A 199 0.09 15.92 10.43
N MET A 200 -1.17 16.22 10.09
CA MET A 200 -1.74 15.82 8.81
C MET A 200 -1.37 16.80 7.68
N ASP A 201 -0.13 16.75 7.22
CA ASP A 201 0.43 17.69 6.24
C ASP A 201 1.07 17.07 4.99
N ASP A 202 1.17 15.74 4.90
CA ASP A 202 1.55 15.01 3.68
C ASP A 202 0.54 13.91 3.32
N ARG A 203 0.51 13.53 2.03
CA ARG A 203 -0.13 12.30 1.54
C ARG A 203 0.93 11.23 1.30
N PHE A 204 1.11 10.31 2.25
CA PHE A 204 2.11 9.25 2.14
C PHE A 204 1.50 7.87 1.88
N ASP A 205 0.26 7.63 2.27
CA ASP A 205 -0.41 6.36 2.06
C ASP A 205 -1.15 6.36 0.72
N PHE A 206 -0.73 5.45 -0.15
CA PHE A 206 -1.34 5.29 -1.46
C PHE A 206 -1.97 3.91 -1.61
N ILE A 207 -2.99 3.83 -2.46
CA ILE A 207 -3.40 2.58 -3.11
C ILE A 207 -3.58 2.95 -4.58
N LEU A 208 -2.55 2.70 -5.39
CA LEU A 208 -2.62 2.86 -6.83
C LEU A 208 -3.06 1.54 -7.47
N ALA A 209 -3.84 1.63 -8.54
CA ALA A 209 -4.46 0.47 -9.17
C ALA A 209 -4.06 0.36 -10.65
N SER A 210 -3.86 -0.86 -11.14
CA SER A 210 -3.60 -1.11 -12.56
C SER A 210 -4.84 -0.83 -13.41
N ALA A 211 -4.64 -0.70 -14.73
CA ALA A 211 -5.75 -0.59 -15.68
C ALA A 211 -6.77 -1.74 -15.55
N GLY A 212 -6.33 -2.96 -15.23
CA GLY A 212 -7.22 -4.12 -15.04
C GLY A 212 -8.28 -3.90 -13.97
N ILE A 213 -7.88 -3.28 -12.84
CA ILE A 213 -8.79 -2.95 -11.75
C ILE A 213 -9.60 -1.70 -12.07
N MET A 214 -8.97 -0.65 -12.62
CA MET A 214 -9.69 0.59 -12.93
C MET A 214 -10.78 0.39 -13.98
N GLN A 215 -10.55 -0.49 -14.95
CA GLN A 215 -11.49 -0.77 -16.05
C GLN A 215 -12.41 -1.95 -15.77
N GLY A 216 -12.06 -2.84 -14.83
CA GLY A 216 -12.88 -3.99 -14.46
C GLY A 216 -12.86 -5.16 -15.47
N ASN A 217 -11.92 -5.17 -16.41
CA ASN A 217 -11.90 -6.14 -17.51
C ASN A 217 -11.21 -7.48 -17.17
N LYS A 218 -10.80 -7.66 -15.92
CA LYS A 218 -10.19 -8.90 -15.39
C LYS A 218 -10.91 -9.43 -14.15
N GLY A 219 -12.22 -9.21 -14.06
CA GLY A 219 -13.07 -9.78 -13.00
C GLY A 219 -13.01 -9.09 -11.63
N ALA A 220 -12.13 -8.09 -11.45
CA ALA A 220 -12.12 -7.21 -10.29
C ALA A 220 -12.17 -5.76 -10.77
N ARG A 221 -12.97 -4.91 -10.12
CA ARG A 221 -13.21 -3.52 -10.55
C ARG A 221 -13.19 -2.55 -9.38
N TYR A 222 -12.52 -1.41 -9.55
CA TYR A 222 -12.63 -0.28 -8.65
C TYR A 222 -14.05 0.29 -8.66
N ILE A 223 -14.62 0.53 -7.49
CA ILE A 223 -15.90 1.22 -7.35
C ILE A 223 -15.59 2.72 -7.27
N PRO A 224 -16.09 3.56 -8.19
CA PRO A 224 -15.87 5.00 -8.13
C PRO A 224 -16.17 5.58 -6.75
N GLU A 225 -15.34 6.52 -6.31
CA GLU A 225 -15.45 7.23 -5.01
C GLU A 225 -15.32 6.36 -3.75
N SER A 226 -14.94 5.09 -3.89
CA SER A 226 -14.75 4.17 -2.76
C SER A 226 -13.40 4.30 -2.06
N TYR A 227 -12.42 4.97 -2.66
CA TYR A 227 -11.16 5.28 -1.99
C TYR A 227 -11.40 6.30 -0.87
N LYS A 228 -10.95 5.95 0.35
CA LYS A 228 -11.05 6.82 1.54
C LYS A 228 -9.75 6.75 2.34
N ALA A 229 -9.24 7.92 2.73
CA ALA A 229 -8.25 8.05 3.78
C ALA A 229 -8.99 8.04 5.13
N LEU A 230 -9.05 6.87 5.78
CA LEU A 230 -9.82 6.72 7.01
C LEU A 230 -9.16 7.51 8.16
N GLY A 231 -9.97 8.27 8.89
CA GLY A 231 -9.48 9.17 9.93
C GLY A 231 -9.06 10.55 9.40
N GLN A 232 -8.98 10.77 8.09
CA GLN A 232 -8.76 12.10 7.54
C GLN A 232 -10.09 12.82 7.32
N ASP A 233 -10.30 13.93 8.02
CA ASP A 233 -11.51 14.77 7.91
C ASP A 233 -11.27 16.09 7.14
N GLY A 234 -10.02 16.36 6.76
CA GLY A 234 -9.58 17.56 6.07
C GLY A 234 -9.46 18.81 6.94
N LYS A 235 -9.62 18.69 8.27
CA LYS A 235 -9.72 19.84 9.19
C LYS A 235 -8.55 19.97 10.17
N HIS A 236 -7.63 19.02 10.17
CA HIS A 236 -6.51 18.94 11.11
C HIS A 236 -5.15 19.15 10.44
N PHE A 237 -5.10 19.98 9.39
CA PHE A 237 -3.86 20.32 8.70
C PHE A 237 -2.80 20.87 9.67
N ASN A 238 -1.60 20.28 9.69
CA ASN A 238 -0.51 20.58 10.65
C ASN A 238 -0.90 20.46 12.13
N ARG A 239 -1.94 19.69 12.47
CA ARG A 239 -2.41 19.49 13.85
C ARG A 239 -2.50 18.01 14.21
N SER A 240 -2.60 17.75 15.50
CA SER A 240 -2.99 16.42 15.98
C SER A 240 -4.48 16.20 15.68
N ILE A 241 -4.87 14.96 15.41
CA ILE A 241 -6.25 14.60 15.07
C ILE A 241 -7.23 14.79 16.26
N ASN A 242 -6.70 14.93 17.48
CA ASN A 242 -7.47 15.18 18.69
C ASN A 242 -7.48 16.66 19.11
N ASP A 243 -6.89 17.56 18.31
CA ASP A 243 -7.03 19.01 18.49
C ASP A 243 -8.40 19.50 18.00
N SER A 244 -8.71 20.77 18.23
CA SER A 244 -9.91 21.37 17.61
C SER A 244 -9.71 21.52 16.09
N PRO A 245 -10.73 21.14 15.28
CA PRO A 245 -10.68 21.30 13.83
C PRO A 245 -10.54 22.78 13.44
N GLN A 246 -9.88 23.04 12.31
CA GLN A 246 -9.76 24.37 11.70
C GLN A 246 -11.01 24.74 10.90
#